data_AF-A0A5J5FF40-F1
#
_entry.id   AF-A0A5J5FF40-F1
#
_cell.length_a   1.000
_cell.length_b   1.000
_cell.length_c   1.000
_cell.angle_alpha   90.00
_cell.angle_beta   90.00
_cell.angle_gamma   90.00
#
_symmetry.space_group_name_H-M   'P 1'
#
loop_
_entity.id
_entity.type
_entity.pdbx_description
1 polymer ?
#
loop_
_entity_poly.entity_id
_entity_poly.type
_entity_poly.pdbx_seq_one_letter_code
_entity_poly.pdbx_strand_id
1 'polypeptide(L)'
;MPLLARTGSLAAGTAAGILFLIAMVTISPVSWFISGLVAGIASKGSGRGALAALISSLVTVFIMITLTIAVPSSFLQSIYSSTGNSFVYSFVSYSVDQINSPISPLVNRIIVDFTLFSIMGGVIGGSLFRNTIHADEVVSKK
;
A
#
# COMPACT_ATOMS: atom_id res chain seq x y z
N MET A 1 -10.19 -27.35 16.13
CA MET A 1 -9.69 -26.10 16.73
C MET A 1 -9.91 -24.98 15.73
N PRO A 2 -10.81 -24.00 15.98
CA PRO A 2 -10.99 -22.90 15.04
C PRO A 2 -9.78 -21.98 15.15
N LEU A 3 -9.04 -21.83 14.05
CA LEU A 3 -7.95 -20.87 13.90
C LEU A 3 -8.54 -19.46 14.01
N LEU A 4 -8.54 -18.94 15.24
CA LEU A 4 -8.82 -17.54 15.55
C LEU A 4 -7.73 -16.66 14.95
N ALA A 5 -7.85 -16.33 13.65
CA ALA A 5 -7.25 -15.13 13.08
C ALA A 5 -8.03 -13.88 13.57
N ARG A 6 -8.23 -13.76 14.90
CA ARG A 6 -8.95 -12.66 15.54
C ARG A 6 -8.06 -11.45 15.79
N THR A 7 -6.75 -11.62 15.81
CA THR A 7 -5.78 -10.53 15.97
C THR A 7 -5.28 -10.06 14.61
N GLY A 8 -5.62 -8.83 14.23
CA GLY A 8 -5.00 -8.20 13.06
C GLY A 8 -3.49 -8.09 13.25
N SER A 9 -2.75 -8.37 12.19
CA SER A 9 -1.28 -8.40 12.19
C SER A 9 -0.74 -7.25 11.35
N LEU A 10 0.27 -6.58 11.88
CA LEU A 10 0.97 -5.52 11.17
C LEU A 10 1.60 -6.06 9.87
N ALA A 11 2.16 -7.27 9.90
CA ALA A 11 2.75 -7.93 8.73
C ALA A 11 1.71 -8.29 7.66
N ALA A 12 0.49 -8.68 8.08
CA ALA A 12 -0.60 -8.94 7.15
C ALA A 12 -1.10 -7.64 6.51
N GLY A 13 -1.20 -6.56 7.30
CA GLY A 13 -1.55 -5.23 6.81
C GLY A 13 -0.53 -4.67 5.82
N THR A 14 0.77 -4.80 6.11
CA THR A 14 1.81 -4.33 5.19
C THR A 14 1.80 -5.10 3.88
N ALA A 15 1.73 -6.43 3.93
CA ALA A 15 1.65 -7.26 2.74
C ALA A 15 0.42 -6.94 1.89
N ALA A 16 -0.75 -6.75 2.53
CA ALA A 16 -1.98 -6.38 1.83
C ALA A 16 -1.87 -5.00 1.16
N GLY A 17 -1.28 -4.00 1.84
CA GLY A 17 -1.06 -2.67 1.25
C GLY A 17 -0.09 -2.68 0.07
N ILE A 18 1.02 -3.43 0.18
CA ILE A 18 2.00 -3.59 -0.91
C ILE A 18 1.36 -4.26 -2.11
N LEU A 19 0.69 -5.41 -1.89
CA LEU A 19 0.02 -6.14 -2.96
C LEU A 19 -1.07 -5.31 -3.62
N PHE A 20 -1.81 -4.51 -2.86
CA PHE A 20 -2.85 -3.65 -3.40
C PHE A 20 -2.27 -2.48 -4.22
N LEU A 21 -1.22 -1.81 -3.74
CA LEU A 21 -0.54 -0.75 -4.50
C LEU A 21 0.03 -1.27 -5.81
N ILE A 22 0.67 -2.44 -5.75
CA ILE A 22 1.20 -3.12 -6.93
C ILE A 22 0.04 -3.50 -7.86
N ALA A 23 -1.04 -4.12 -7.35
CA ALA A 23 -2.20 -4.55 -8.13
C ALA A 23 -2.97 -3.39 -8.79
N MET A 24 -3.07 -2.24 -8.12
CA MET A 24 -3.76 -1.05 -8.64
C MET A 24 -2.87 -0.14 -9.48
N VAL A 25 -1.60 -0.53 -9.70
CA VAL A 25 -0.63 0.05 -10.66
C VAL A 25 -0.62 1.59 -10.69
N THR A 26 -0.94 2.23 -9.56
CA THR A 26 -0.85 3.68 -9.31
C THR A 26 -1.62 4.58 -10.30
N ILE A 27 -2.94 4.44 -10.33
CA ILE A 27 -3.86 5.20 -11.21
C ILE A 27 -4.15 6.65 -10.71
N SER A 28 -3.94 6.97 -9.42
CA SER A 28 -4.27 8.29 -8.84
C SER A 28 -3.81 8.39 -7.37
N PRO A 29 -3.64 9.60 -6.78
CA PRO A 29 -3.57 9.78 -5.31
C PRO A 29 -4.56 8.93 -4.50
N VAL A 30 -5.74 8.66 -5.08
CA VAL A 30 -6.79 7.83 -4.47
C VAL A 30 -6.36 6.37 -4.27
N SER A 31 -5.52 5.80 -5.14
CA SER A 31 -5.06 4.41 -4.99
C SER A 31 -4.18 4.24 -3.75
N TRP A 32 -3.42 5.29 -3.38
CA TRP A 32 -2.60 5.31 -2.17
C TRP A 32 -3.47 5.36 -0.91
N PHE A 33 -4.53 6.17 -0.93
CA PHE A 33 -5.51 6.19 0.16
C PHE A 33 -6.21 4.84 0.33
N ILE A 34 -6.69 4.22 -0.75
CA ILE A 34 -7.39 2.93 -0.70
C ILE A 34 -6.44 1.82 -0.24
N SER A 35 -5.19 1.81 -0.73
CA SER A 35 -4.16 0.89 -0.24
C SER A 35 -3.96 1.00 1.26
N GLY A 36 -3.82 2.25 1.75
CA GLY A 36 -3.78 2.54 3.17
C GLY A 36 -4.97 1.95 3.90
N LEU A 37 -6.18 2.16 3.39
CA LEU A 37 -7.42 1.64 3.95
C LEU A 37 -7.42 0.11 4.05
N VAL A 38 -7.01 -0.59 2.98
CA VAL A 38 -6.88 -2.05 2.95
C VAL A 38 -5.85 -2.54 3.96
N ALA A 39 -4.68 -1.89 4.03
CA ALA A 39 -3.64 -2.18 5.03
C ALA A 39 -4.17 -1.97 6.46
N GLY A 40 -4.95 -0.91 6.66
CA GLY A 40 -5.64 -0.60 7.90
C GLY A 40 -6.60 -1.71 8.32
N ILE A 41 -7.50 -2.11 7.41
CA ILE A 41 -8.50 -3.17 7.65
C ILE A 41 -7.80 -4.48 8.04
N ALA A 42 -6.78 -4.88 7.27
CA ALA A 42 -6.06 -6.12 7.51
C ALA A 42 -5.27 -6.11 8.85
N SER A 43 -4.79 -4.93 9.27
CA SER A 43 -4.09 -4.77 10.55
C SER A 43 -5.01 -4.72 11.78
N LYS A 44 -6.32 -4.51 11.58
CA LYS A 44 -7.38 -4.41 12.62
C LYS A 44 -6.98 -3.55 13.83
N GLY A 45 -6.50 -2.34 13.60
CA GLY A 45 -6.29 -1.32 14.64
C GLY A 45 -5.70 -0.05 14.08
N SER A 46 -6.14 1.14 14.52
CA SER A 46 -5.74 2.41 13.88
C SER A 46 -4.24 2.68 13.94
N GLY A 47 -3.58 2.46 15.08
CA GLY A 47 -2.14 2.66 15.23
C GLY A 47 -1.31 1.65 14.42
N ARG A 48 -1.75 0.38 14.40
CA ARG A 48 -1.12 -0.67 13.59
C ARG A 48 -1.37 -0.45 12.10
N GLY A 49 -2.53 0.08 11.74
CA GLY A 49 -2.94 0.40 10.38
C GLY A 49 -2.18 1.58 9.81
N ALA A 50 -1.96 2.62 10.60
CA ALA A 50 -1.09 3.73 10.24
C ALA A 50 0.34 3.26 9.94
N LEU A 51 0.92 2.44 10.85
CA LEU A 51 2.26 1.88 10.68
C LEU A 51 2.34 0.90 9.51
N ALA A 52 1.32 0.04 9.33
CA ALA A 52 1.26 -0.89 8.22
C ALA A 52 1.15 -0.15 6.87
N ALA A 53 0.31 0.87 6.80
CA ALA A 53 0.18 1.73 5.63
C ALA A 53 1.50 2.45 5.32
N LEU A 54 2.15 3.07 6.33
CA LEU A 54 3.44 3.75 6.19
C LEU A 54 4.53 2.80 5.63
N ILE A 55 4.70 1.63 6.26
CA ILE A 55 5.71 0.65 5.84
C ILE A 55 5.39 0.17 4.42
N SER A 56 4.12 -0.12 4.12
CA SER A 56 3.73 -0.56 2.77
C SER A 56 4.01 0.50 1.70
N SER A 57 3.73 1.77 1.97
CA SER A 57 4.03 2.87 1.04
C SER A 57 5.53 3.06 0.84
N LEU A 58 6.33 3.04 1.91
CA LEU A 58 7.78 3.19 1.80
C LEU A 58 8.43 2.04 1.02
N VAL A 59 8.00 0.81 1.28
CA VAL A 59 8.48 -0.37 0.53
C VAL A 59 8.10 -0.26 -0.94
N THR A 60 6.88 0.18 -1.25
CA THR A 60 6.44 0.36 -2.64
C THR A 60 7.27 1.43 -3.35
N VAL A 61 7.50 2.59 -2.70
CA VAL A 61 8.36 3.66 -3.25
C VAL A 61 9.79 3.14 -3.49
N PHE A 62 10.35 2.38 -2.55
CA PHE A 62 11.67 1.79 -2.71
C PHE A 62 11.74 0.83 -3.91
N ILE A 63 10.71 0.02 -4.12
CA ILE A 63 10.60 -0.87 -5.28
C ILE A 63 10.55 -0.05 -6.58
N MET A 64 9.73 1.01 -6.63
CA MET A 64 9.61 1.87 -7.81
C MET A 64 10.92 2.57 -8.18
N ILE A 65 11.64 3.11 -7.19
CA ILE A 65 12.96 3.74 -7.39
C ILE A 65 13.96 2.70 -7.90
N THR A 66 14.01 1.54 -7.26
CA THR A 66 14.94 0.46 -7.63
C THR A 66 14.70 0.00 -9.07
N LEU A 67 13.44 -0.19 -9.47
CA LEU A 67 13.07 -0.59 -10.83
C LEU A 67 13.44 0.48 -11.86
N THR A 68 13.26 1.76 -11.52
CA THR A 68 13.58 2.87 -12.42
C THR A 68 15.08 3.00 -12.67
N ILE A 69 15.91 2.72 -11.66
CA ILE A 69 17.37 2.75 -11.80
C ILE A 69 17.87 1.48 -12.52
N ALA A 70 17.28 0.32 -12.23
CA ALA A 70 17.78 -0.97 -12.71
C ALA A 70 17.27 -1.36 -14.11
N VAL A 71 16.16 -0.80 -14.58
CA VAL A 71 15.51 -1.25 -15.82
C VAL A 71 15.55 -0.16 -16.91
N PRO A 72 16.34 -0.35 -17.98
CA PRO A 72 16.27 0.49 -19.17
C PRO A 72 14.89 0.39 -19.84
N SER A 73 14.37 1.51 -20.33
CA SER A 73 13.07 1.58 -21.00
C SER A 73 12.94 0.64 -22.22
N SER A 74 14.05 0.34 -22.90
CA SER A 74 14.13 -0.64 -23.99
C SER A 74 13.91 -2.09 -23.52
N PHE A 75 14.23 -2.42 -22.27
CA PHE A 75 14.02 -3.74 -21.68
C PHE A 75 12.54 -3.97 -21.29
N LEU A 76 11.78 -2.89 -21.05
CA LEU A 76 10.35 -2.98 -20.73
C LEU A 76 9.51 -3.31 -21.94
N GLN A 77 9.84 -2.71 -23.08
CA GLN A 77 9.13 -2.94 -24.31
C GLN A 77 9.37 -4.38 -24.84
N SER A 78 10.57 -4.92 -24.62
CA SER A 78 10.88 -6.32 -24.94
C SER A 78 10.16 -7.31 -24.01
N ILE A 79 10.09 -7.05 -22.69
CA ILE A 79 9.29 -7.86 -21.75
C ILE A 79 7.80 -7.82 -22.13
N TYR A 80 7.26 -6.66 -22.46
CA TYR A 80 5.86 -6.53 -22.87
C TYR A 80 5.57 -7.34 -24.14
N SER A 81 6.44 -7.24 -25.15
CA SER A 81 6.30 -7.97 -26.41
C SER A 81 6.48 -9.50 -26.27
N SER A 82 7.28 -9.95 -25.30
CA SER A 82 7.60 -11.37 -25.09
C SER A 82 6.61 -12.07 -24.14
N THR A 83 6.19 -11.40 -23.07
CA THR A 83 5.35 -11.98 -22.02
C THR A 83 3.87 -11.63 -22.21
N GLY A 84 3.54 -10.61 -23.01
CA GLY A 84 2.17 -10.07 -23.15
C GLY A 84 1.63 -9.45 -21.85
N ASN A 85 2.48 -9.28 -20.84
CA ASN A 85 2.07 -8.89 -19.50
C ASN A 85 2.02 -7.36 -19.37
N SER A 86 0.84 -6.78 -19.61
CA SER A 86 0.59 -5.34 -19.50
C SER A 86 0.80 -4.81 -18.09
N PHE A 87 0.59 -5.64 -17.07
CA PHE A 87 0.70 -5.23 -15.67
C PHE A 87 2.11 -4.76 -15.31
N VAL A 88 3.12 -5.59 -15.61
CA VAL A 88 4.53 -5.27 -15.31
C VAL A 88 4.97 -4.05 -16.12
N TYR A 89 4.55 -3.97 -17.38
CA TYR A 89 4.85 -2.84 -18.24
C TYR A 89 4.27 -1.52 -17.70
N SER A 90 2.99 -1.51 -17.30
CA SER A 90 2.31 -0.33 -16.76
C SER A 90 2.90 0.12 -15.42
N PHE A 91 3.28 -0.82 -14.54
CA PHE A 91 3.88 -0.48 -13.25
C PHE A 91 5.27 0.14 -13.40
N VAL A 92 6.11 -0.43 -14.26
CA VAL A 92 7.47 0.11 -14.43
C VAL A 92 7.46 1.39 -15.27
N SER A 93 6.64 1.50 -16.32
CA SER A 93 6.50 2.75 -17.08
C SER A 93 6.03 3.91 -16.20
N TYR A 94 5.01 3.69 -15.37
CA TYR A 94 4.58 4.70 -14.39
C TYR A 94 5.70 5.09 -13.43
N SER A 95 6.47 4.12 -12.94
CA SER A 95 7.60 4.37 -12.03
C SER A 95 8.66 5.27 -12.67
N VAL A 96 8.98 5.01 -13.94
CA VAL A 96 9.94 5.78 -14.74
C VAL A 96 9.42 7.19 -15.02
N ASP A 97 8.15 7.34 -15.40
CA ASP A 97 7.53 8.63 -15.71
C ASP A 97 7.45 9.56 -14.48
N GLN A 98 7.15 9.02 -13.30
CA GLN A 98 7.09 9.81 -12.06
C GLN A 98 8.46 10.33 -11.63
N ILE A 99 9.55 9.61 -11.94
CA ILE A 99 10.90 9.98 -11.51
C ILE A 99 11.60 10.90 -12.52
N ASN A 100 11.36 10.72 -13.83
CA ASN A 100 11.99 11.52 -14.89
C ASN A 100 11.23 12.81 -15.24
N SER A 101 10.06 13.05 -14.65
CA SER A 101 9.32 14.29 -14.89
C SER A 101 10.13 15.52 -14.40
N PRO A 102 10.22 16.61 -15.18
CA PRO A 102 10.92 17.88 -14.83
C PRO A 102 10.35 18.60 -13.59
N ILE A 103 9.37 17.97 -12.96
CA ILE A 103 8.61 18.34 -11.78
C ILE A 103 9.33 17.86 -10.49
N SER A 104 10.62 17.53 -10.54
CA SER A 104 11.47 17.03 -9.43
C SER A 104 11.18 17.55 -7.99
N PRO A 105 10.96 18.85 -7.71
CA PRO A 105 10.59 19.30 -6.35
C PRO A 105 9.16 18.90 -5.92
N LEU A 106 8.27 18.66 -6.88
CA LEU A 106 6.93 18.12 -6.67
C LEU A 106 6.98 16.60 -6.46
N VAL A 107 7.97 15.85 -6.94
CA VAL A 107 8.11 14.40 -6.63
C VAL A 107 8.30 14.17 -5.13
N ASN A 108 9.15 14.97 -4.48
CA ASN A 108 9.30 14.90 -3.02
C ASN A 108 8.01 15.27 -2.29
N ARG A 109 7.29 16.28 -2.80
CA ARG A 109 6.01 16.73 -2.22
C ARG A 109 4.89 15.71 -2.43
N ILE A 110 4.81 15.14 -3.62
CA ILE A 110 3.83 14.15 -4.05
C ILE A 110 4.06 12.81 -3.34
N ILE A 111 5.31 12.36 -3.20
CA ILE A 111 5.61 11.13 -2.43
C ILE A 111 5.23 11.32 -0.96
N VAL A 112 5.53 12.48 -0.37
CA VAL A 112 5.11 12.80 1.00
C VAL A 112 3.59 12.87 1.10
N ASP A 113 2.92 13.57 0.18
CA ASP A 113 1.47 13.72 0.17
C ASP A 113 0.77 12.37 -0.05
N PHE A 114 1.24 11.53 -0.96
CA PHE A 114 0.70 10.19 -1.20
C PHE A 114 0.95 9.24 -0.03
N THR A 115 2.10 9.35 0.63
CA THR A 115 2.37 8.61 1.86
C THR A 115 1.43 9.05 2.98
N LEU A 116 1.18 10.36 3.12
CA LEU A 116 0.21 10.90 4.07
C LEU A 116 -1.22 10.42 3.78
N PHE A 117 -1.63 10.41 2.51
CA PHE A 117 -2.92 9.85 2.09
C PHE A 117 -3.03 8.35 2.44
N SER A 118 -1.97 7.57 2.22
CA SER A 118 -1.91 6.17 2.64
C SER A 118 -2.04 6.01 4.15
N ILE A 119 -1.32 6.83 4.94
CA ILE A 119 -1.41 6.80 6.40
C ILE A 119 -2.83 7.14 6.87
N MET A 120 -3.46 8.17 6.29
CA MET A 120 -4.85 8.51 6.58
C MET A 120 -5.80 7.36 6.27
N GLY A 121 -5.63 6.71 5.11
CA GLY A 121 -6.33 5.48 4.76
C GLY A 121 -6.12 4.40 5.81
N GLY A 122 -4.87 4.16 6.25
CA GLY A 122 -4.50 3.17 7.27
C GLY A 122 -5.12 3.42 8.63
N VAL A 123 -5.18 4.68 9.06
CA VAL A 123 -5.86 5.07 10.30
C VAL A 123 -7.36 4.78 10.21
N ILE A 124 -7.99 5.15 9.09
CA ILE A 124 -9.43 4.95 8.86
C ILE A 124 -9.76 3.46 8.75
N GLY A 125 -9.06 2.72 7.88
CA GLY A 125 -9.25 1.28 7.72
C GLY A 125 -9.01 0.50 9.01
N GLY A 126 -8.01 0.91 9.79
CA GLY A 126 -7.70 0.29 11.07
C GLY A 126 -8.66 0.65 12.20
N SER A 127 -9.36 1.79 12.11
CA SER A 127 -10.36 2.20 13.10
C SER A 127 -11.70 1.49 12.91
N LEU A 128 -12.04 1.09 11.68
CA LEU A 128 -13.29 0.38 11.36
C LEU A 128 -13.48 -0.94 12.13
N PHE A 129 -12.38 -1.61 12.49
CA PHE A 129 -12.42 -2.90 13.20
C PHE A 129 -11.80 -2.83 14.61
N ARG A 130 -11.76 -1.63 15.21
CA ARG A 130 -11.22 -1.43 16.56
C ARG A 130 -12.10 -2.18 17.59
N ASN A 131 -11.70 -3.41 17.91
CA ASN A 131 -12.13 -4.23 19.04
C ASN A 131 -13.55 -3.93 19.55
N THR A 132 -14.56 -4.53 18.92
CA THR A 132 -15.85 -4.84 19.56
C THR A 132 -15.73 -5.91 20.65
N ILE A 133 -14.52 -6.19 21.15
CA ILE A 133 -14.26 -7.15 22.25
C ILE A 133 -14.31 -6.44 23.63
N HIS A 134 -14.99 -5.29 23.76
CA HIS A 134 -15.09 -4.57 25.04
C HIS A 134 -16.51 -4.35 25.56
N ALA A 135 -17.53 -5.02 24.99
CA ALA A 135 -18.91 -4.89 25.51
C ALA A 135 -19.53 -6.20 26.03
N ASP A 136 -19.31 -7.34 25.38
CA ASP A 136 -20.07 -8.57 25.74
C ASP A 136 -19.42 -9.45 26.82
N GLU A 137 -18.11 -9.35 27.08
CA GLU A 137 -17.46 -10.18 28.12
C GLU A 137 -17.57 -9.60 29.54
N VAL A 138 -18.04 -8.36 29.73
CA VAL A 138 -18.21 -7.75 31.06
C VAL A 138 -19.60 -8.05 31.65
N VAL A 139 -20.58 -8.46 30.84
CA VAL A 139 -21.95 -8.74 31.32
C VAL A 139 -22.11 -10.19 31.82
N SER A 140 -21.24 -11.12 31.42
CA SER A 140 -21.33 -12.54 31.83
C SER A 140 -20.58 -12.89 33.13
N LYS A 141 -20.25 -11.90 33.97
CA LYS A 141 -19.72 -12.11 35.33
C LYS A 141 -20.47 -11.27 36.37
N LYS A 142 -21.80 -11.34 36.36
CA LYS A 142 -22.63 -10.95 37.51
C LYS A 142 -23.51 -12.11 37.92
#